data_AF-A0A924KMV1-F1
#
_entry.id   AF-A0A924KMV1-F1
#
_cell.length_a   1.000
_cell.length_b   1.000
_cell.length_c   1.000
_cell.angle_alpha   90.00
_cell.angle_beta   90.00
_cell.angle_gamma   90.00
#
_symmetry.space_group_name_H-M   'P 1'
#
loop_
_entity.id
_entity.type
_entity.pdbx_description
1 polymer ?
#
loop_
_entity_poly.entity_id
_entity_poly.type
_entity_poly.pdbx_seq_one_letter_code
_entity_poly.pdbx_strand_id
1 'polypeptide(L)'
;MGVAGYAFGQTEPEQKLQRVEITGSSIKRIASEGALPVQVISTEDLKAQGITTAEQVISMLNVNGNGIDNLASNSDVAAGSGRGSNGLSAANLRGQGASNTLVLLNGRRIAAHGLNGGVVDLGSIPMSAVDRIEVLKDGASAIYGTDAIGGVINFILKKNYQGLETEAFTDVTQAGGGRIDRVKVVGGFGNLDQDGFNMLVSLGRSQNQMLRGDQRSFVNTFQPNRGLSVDTRGAPFATTFAINSIYNALSRDNLSNAGRSTGPTAPGGGTQTFNGINALDVPGGIGCNAIDGMGAYDEVLWASPAAKYGCAWDTGRAAVLQQPVTNTNLVAKGTFKLGAHQVFAELVSAKAESAKSFSPNQTTSSTNTASPFFNMAYPSTGTSYKYVMDKLVGAFPTLAANQAAGAPIAFRWRCMPCGNREIETTSNTTRTLIGAEGPLGGGWD
;
A
#
# COMPACT_ATOMS: atom_id res chain seq x y z
N MET A 1 26.31 19.65 -82.21
CA MET A 1 27.30 19.90 -81.13
C MET A 1 26.53 20.02 -79.83
N GLY A 2 26.84 19.17 -78.86
CA GLY A 2 26.26 19.19 -77.52
C GLY A 2 26.99 18.16 -76.68
N VAL A 3 27.99 18.61 -75.93
CA VAL A 3 28.93 17.79 -75.17
C VAL A 3 28.24 17.35 -73.87
N ALA A 4 28.23 16.05 -73.59
CA ALA A 4 27.78 15.51 -72.32
C ALA A 4 28.84 15.79 -71.23
N GLY A 5 28.46 16.50 -70.17
CA GLY A 5 29.30 16.72 -68.99
C GLY A 5 29.19 15.54 -68.02
N TYR A 6 30.33 15.06 -67.52
CA TYR A 6 30.41 14.05 -66.47
C TYR A 6 30.10 14.69 -65.11
N ALA A 7 29.10 14.16 -64.40
CA ALA A 7 28.84 14.50 -63.01
C ALA A 7 29.64 13.57 -62.10
N PHE A 8 30.56 14.13 -61.30
CA PHE A 8 31.20 13.42 -60.20
C PHE A 8 30.21 13.32 -59.04
N GLY A 9 29.84 12.10 -58.65
CA GLY A 9 29.03 11.86 -57.46
C GLY A 9 29.79 12.26 -56.21
N GLN A 10 29.20 13.14 -55.38
CA GLN A 10 29.63 13.33 -54.00
C GLN A 10 29.30 12.06 -53.22
N THR A 11 30.31 11.40 -52.67
CA THR A 11 30.13 10.41 -51.61
C THR A 11 29.59 11.14 -50.39
N GLU A 12 28.29 10.94 -50.14
CA GLU A 12 27.62 11.36 -48.92
C GLU A 12 28.33 10.69 -47.72
N PRO A 13 28.71 11.43 -46.66
CA PRO A 13 29.34 10.83 -45.52
C PRO A 13 28.41 9.78 -44.91
N GLU A 14 28.88 8.55 -44.83
CA GLU A 14 28.17 7.42 -44.24
C GLU A 14 27.70 7.81 -42.83
N GLN A 15 26.39 8.09 -42.69
CA GLN A 15 25.77 8.29 -41.39
C GLN A 15 25.96 6.99 -40.61
N LYS A 16 26.89 6.97 -39.66
CA LYS A 16 27.02 5.88 -38.70
C LYS A 16 25.68 5.72 -37.98
N LEU A 17 24.89 4.75 -38.42
CA LEU A 17 23.61 4.40 -37.81
C LEU A 17 23.84 4.13 -36.31
N GLN A 18 23.22 4.93 -35.45
CA GLN A 18 23.30 4.75 -34.00
C GLN A 18 22.57 3.45 -33.63
N ARG A 19 23.30 2.51 -33.03
CA ARG A 19 22.77 1.23 -32.56
C ARG A 19 21.90 1.48 -31.32
N VAL A 20 20.62 1.14 -31.38
CA VAL A 20 19.65 1.30 -30.27
C VAL A 20 19.30 -0.06 -29.69
N GLU A 21 19.39 -0.19 -28.38
CA GLU A 21 18.97 -1.38 -27.64
C GLU A 21 17.55 -1.16 -27.12
N ILE A 22 16.64 -2.09 -27.44
CA ILE A 22 15.21 -2.01 -27.11
C ILE A 22 14.77 -3.32 -26.44
N THR A 23 14.00 -3.19 -25.37
CA THR A 23 13.38 -4.29 -24.61
C THR A 23 12.50 -5.16 -25.50
N GLY A 24 12.63 -6.49 -25.35
CA GLY A 24 11.91 -7.47 -26.18
C GLY A 24 12.61 -7.87 -27.47
N SER A 25 13.81 -7.35 -27.74
CA SER A 25 14.65 -7.82 -28.85
C SER A 25 15.86 -8.61 -28.37
N SER A 26 16.01 -9.85 -28.83
CA SER A 26 17.21 -10.67 -28.58
C SER A 26 18.44 -10.26 -29.41
N ILE A 27 18.28 -9.32 -30.36
CA ILE A 27 19.33 -8.81 -31.25
C ILE A 27 19.33 -7.28 -31.16
N LYS A 28 20.50 -6.65 -31.07
CA LYS A 28 20.64 -5.18 -31.18
C LYS A 28 20.20 -4.77 -32.59
N ARG A 29 18.96 -4.29 -32.75
CA ARG A 29 18.31 -4.09 -34.07
C ARG A 29 18.79 -2.81 -34.76
N ILE A 30 18.85 -2.89 -36.08
CA ILE A 30 18.71 -1.74 -36.99
C ILE A 30 17.20 -1.61 -37.23
N ALA A 31 16.65 -0.39 -37.25
CA ALA A 31 15.23 -0.05 -37.06
C ALA A 31 14.18 -0.62 -38.07
N SER A 32 14.46 -1.72 -38.80
CA SER A 32 13.73 -2.15 -39.99
C SER A 32 12.87 -3.43 -39.88
N GLU A 33 12.76 -4.10 -38.74
CA GLU A 33 11.92 -5.32 -38.64
C GLU A 33 10.94 -5.29 -37.45
N GLY A 34 9.65 -5.41 -37.77
CA GLY A 34 8.51 -5.77 -36.89
C GLY A 34 8.52 -5.18 -35.48
N ALA A 35 7.92 -3.99 -35.33
CA ALA A 35 7.79 -3.32 -34.04
C ALA A 35 6.90 -4.13 -33.09
N LEU A 36 7.51 -4.77 -32.08
CA LEU A 36 6.77 -5.08 -30.85
C LEU A 36 6.17 -3.77 -30.33
N PRO A 37 4.98 -3.78 -29.69
CA PRO A 37 4.33 -2.58 -29.18
C PRO A 37 5.04 -2.05 -27.92
N VAL A 38 6.29 -1.61 -28.10
CA VAL A 38 7.13 -1.01 -27.07
C VAL A 38 6.82 0.48 -27.03
N GLN A 39 6.32 0.92 -25.88
CA GLN A 39 6.17 2.34 -25.60
C GLN A 39 7.46 2.83 -24.93
N VAL A 40 8.12 3.81 -25.54
CA VAL A 40 9.28 4.49 -24.96
C VAL A 40 8.84 5.79 -24.34
N ILE A 41 9.23 6.02 -23.09
CA ILE A 41 8.88 7.22 -22.31
C ILE A 41 10.19 7.86 -21.86
N SER A 42 10.47 9.08 -22.33
CA SER A 42 11.64 9.87 -21.92
C SER A 42 11.45 10.43 -20.51
N THR A 43 12.52 10.45 -19.72
CA THR A 43 12.47 11.09 -18.39
C THR A 43 12.38 12.60 -18.45
N GLU A 44 12.86 13.22 -19.53
CA GLU A 44 12.72 14.65 -19.79
C GLU A 44 11.25 15.05 -19.95
N ASP A 45 10.46 14.27 -20.70
CA ASP A 45 9.01 14.48 -20.85
C ASP A 45 8.28 14.31 -19.51
N LEU A 46 8.67 13.31 -18.72
CA LEU A 46 8.11 13.06 -17.40
C LEU A 46 8.40 14.22 -16.44
N LYS A 47 9.64 14.73 -16.43
CA LYS A 47 10.01 15.91 -15.65
C LYS A 47 9.18 17.13 -16.05
N ALA A 48 8.96 17.36 -17.34
CA ALA A 48 8.11 18.46 -17.83
C ALA A 48 6.64 18.34 -17.37
N GLN A 49 6.16 17.13 -17.12
CA GLN A 49 4.83 16.83 -16.57
C GLN A 49 4.80 16.80 -15.02
N GLY A 50 5.93 17.03 -14.35
CA GLY A 50 6.03 16.96 -12.88
C GLY A 50 6.05 15.53 -12.31
N ILE A 51 6.25 14.52 -13.16
CA ILE A 51 6.30 13.11 -12.78
C ILE A 51 7.72 12.76 -12.36
N THR A 52 7.89 12.32 -11.12
CA THR A 52 9.22 12.20 -10.50
C THR A 52 9.51 10.85 -9.86
N THR A 53 8.53 9.94 -9.84
CA THR A 53 8.65 8.57 -9.28
C THR A 53 8.22 7.51 -10.28
N ALA A 54 8.79 6.31 -10.19
CA ALA A 54 8.39 5.18 -11.05
C ALA A 54 6.91 4.83 -10.87
N GLU A 55 6.40 4.85 -9.64
CA GLU A 55 4.98 4.66 -9.33
C GLU A 55 4.06 5.60 -10.13
N GLN A 56 4.37 6.90 -10.15
CA GLN A 56 3.58 7.88 -10.89
C GLN A 56 3.59 7.57 -12.39
N VAL A 57 4.76 7.21 -12.96
CA VAL A 57 4.84 6.81 -14.37
C VAL A 57 3.92 5.64 -14.65
N ILE A 58 3.97 4.59 -13.82
CA ILE A 58 3.15 3.39 -14.03
C ILE A 58 1.66 3.71 -13.86
N SER A 59 1.30 4.59 -12.90
CA SER A 59 -0.09 5.00 -12.68
C SER A 59 -0.73 5.70 -13.88
N MET A 60 0.07 6.32 -14.75
CA MET A 60 -0.40 6.99 -15.97
C MET A 60 -0.51 6.06 -17.18
N LEU A 61 0.01 4.84 -17.08
CA LEU A 61 -0.13 3.87 -18.16
C LEU A 61 -1.57 3.38 -18.21
N ASN A 62 -2.24 3.59 -19.35
CA ASN A 62 -3.60 3.10 -19.59
C ASN A 62 -3.73 1.57 -19.50
N VAL A 63 -2.60 0.86 -19.64
CA VAL A 63 -2.52 -0.60 -19.53
C VAL A 63 -2.23 -1.07 -18.11
N ASN A 64 -2.01 -0.19 -17.12
CA ASN A 64 -1.81 -0.60 -15.74
C ASN A 64 -3.16 -0.80 -15.04
N GLY A 65 -3.33 -1.94 -14.37
CA GLY A 65 -4.46 -2.19 -13.47
C GLY A 65 -4.17 -1.68 -12.06
N ASN A 66 -5.16 -1.77 -11.18
CA ASN A 66 -4.95 -1.50 -9.75
C ASN A 66 -3.85 -2.43 -9.21
N GLY A 67 -2.82 -1.85 -8.59
CA GLY A 67 -1.71 -2.61 -8.00
C GLY A 67 -2.13 -3.48 -6.80
N ILE A 68 -1.15 -4.05 -6.10
CA ILE A 68 -1.40 -4.88 -4.91
C ILE A 68 -1.99 -4.04 -3.76
N ASP A 69 -1.65 -2.75 -3.70
CA ASP A 69 -2.22 -1.83 -2.73
C ASP A 69 -3.58 -1.32 -3.24
N ASN A 70 -4.63 -2.11 -3.00
CA ASN A 70 -6.01 -1.65 -3.17
C ASN A 70 -6.53 -1.08 -1.84
N LEU A 71 -7.48 -0.14 -1.90
CA LEU A 71 -8.08 0.47 -0.70
C LEU A 71 -8.74 -0.59 0.23
N ALA A 72 -9.14 -1.74 -0.32
CA ALA A 72 -9.65 -2.87 0.46
C ALA A 72 -8.58 -3.53 1.35
N SER A 73 -7.30 -3.46 0.97
CA SER A 73 -6.15 -3.92 1.76
C SER A 73 -5.85 -2.98 2.94
N ASN A 74 -6.39 -1.74 2.93
CA ASN A 74 -6.38 -0.80 4.06
C ASN A 74 -7.58 -0.99 5.00
N SER A 75 -8.29 -2.12 4.88
CA SER A 75 -9.37 -2.45 5.82
C SER A 75 -8.82 -2.62 7.24
N ASP A 76 -9.36 -1.80 8.13
CA ASP A 76 -8.98 -1.74 9.55
C ASP A 76 -9.18 -3.10 10.26
N VAL A 77 -10.18 -3.85 9.81
CA VAL A 77 -10.58 -5.17 10.31
C VAL A 77 -10.48 -6.21 9.19
N ALA A 78 -9.27 -6.67 8.88
CA ALA A 78 -9.02 -7.84 8.03
C ALA A 78 -8.19 -8.92 8.73
N ALA A 79 -8.31 -10.17 8.27
CA ALA A 79 -7.40 -11.26 8.64
C ALA A 79 -5.96 -10.89 8.26
N GLY A 80 -4.96 -11.43 8.99
CA GLY A 80 -3.55 -11.10 8.78
C GLY A 80 -3.08 -11.21 7.33
N SER A 81 -3.59 -12.21 6.60
CA SER A 81 -3.30 -12.44 5.18
C SER A 81 -3.93 -11.41 4.22
N GLY A 82 -4.94 -10.66 4.64
CA GLY A 82 -5.64 -9.65 3.84
C GLY A 82 -5.19 -8.21 4.12
N ARG A 83 -4.21 -8.00 5.00
CA ARG A 83 -3.73 -6.68 5.44
C ARG A 83 -2.82 -5.96 4.43
N GLY A 84 -2.66 -6.50 3.22
CA GLY A 84 -1.99 -5.87 2.09
C GLY A 84 -0.46 -6.01 2.07
N SER A 85 0.16 -5.24 1.19
CA SER A 85 1.60 -5.26 0.88
C SER A 85 2.42 -4.17 1.57
N ASN A 86 1.89 -3.57 2.65
CA ASN A 86 2.56 -2.59 3.52
C ASN A 86 3.27 -1.44 2.77
N GLY A 87 2.57 -0.68 1.92
CA GLY A 87 3.19 0.45 1.21
C GLY A 87 4.08 0.07 0.02
N LEU A 88 4.12 -1.21 -0.37
CA LEU A 88 4.68 -1.68 -1.63
C LEU A 88 3.93 -1.06 -2.81
N SER A 89 4.67 -0.34 -3.64
CA SER A 89 4.19 0.12 -4.93
C SER A 89 4.63 -0.84 -6.03
N ALA A 90 3.68 -1.39 -6.80
CA ALA A 90 3.97 -2.41 -7.79
C ALA A 90 3.22 -2.18 -9.10
N ALA A 91 3.86 -2.51 -10.22
CA ALA A 91 3.22 -2.48 -11.52
C ALA A 91 2.30 -3.70 -11.72
N ASN A 92 1.15 -3.50 -12.33
CA ASN A 92 0.18 -4.55 -12.65
C ASN A 92 -0.32 -4.37 -14.08
N LEU A 93 0.56 -4.62 -15.06
CA LEU A 93 0.18 -4.51 -16.46
C LEU A 93 -0.96 -5.47 -16.80
N ARG A 94 -1.98 -4.91 -17.44
CA ARG A 94 -3.21 -5.52 -17.93
C ARG A 94 -4.07 -6.16 -16.82
N GLY A 95 -3.82 -5.82 -15.56
CA GLY A 95 -4.57 -6.36 -14.42
C GLY A 95 -4.32 -7.83 -14.14
N GLN A 96 -3.27 -8.43 -14.71
CA GLN A 96 -2.97 -9.86 -14.59
C GLN A 96 -2.36 -10.26 -13.23
N GLY A 97 -2.17 -9.31 -12.32
CA GLY A 97 -1.49 -9.46 -11.05
C GLY A 97 -0.05 -8.94 -11.14
N ALA A 98 0.42 -8.28 -10.08
CA ALA A 98 1.72 -7.63 -10.09
C ALA A 98 2.92 -8.61 -10.15
N SER A 99 2.73 -9.88 -9.75
CA SER A 99 3.74 -10.92 -9.95
C SER A 99 3.91 -11.32 -11.43
N ASN A 100 2.96 -10.94 -12.28
CA ASN A 100 2.96 -11.23 -13.71
C ASN A 100 3.44 -10.03 -14.56
N THR A 101 3.98 -8.99 -13.93
CA THR A 101 4.65 -7.88 -14.60
C THR A 101 6.14 -7.91 -14.28
N LEU A 102 6.97 -8.06 -15.30
CA LEU A 102 8.41 -8.07 -15.13
C LEU A 102 8.97 -6.64 -15.09
N VAL A 103 9.70 -6.30 -14.03
CA VAL A 103 10.44 -5.04 -13.92
C VAL A 103 11.94 -5.30 -14.07
N LEU A 104 12.56 -4.55 -14.97
CA LEU A 104 13.98 -4.61 -15.29
C LEU A 104 14.64 -3.24 -15.06
N LEU A 105 15.90 -3.27 -14.66
CA LEU A 105 16.79 -2.12 -14.67
C LEU A 105 17.96 -2.46 -15.57
N ASN A 106 18.10 -1.70 -16.66
CA ASN A 106 19.12 -1.87 -17.68
C ASN A 106 19.10 -3.31 -18.25
N GLY A 107 17.90 -3.80 -18.59
CA GLY A 107 17.67 -5.14 -19.16
C GLY A 107 17.76 -6.30 -18.16
N ARG A 108 18.01 -6.03 -16.87
CA ARG A 108 18.26 -7.05 -15.85
C ARG A 108 17.26 -6.99 -14.72
N ARG A 109 16.87 -8.15 -14.21
CA ARG A 109 15.95 -8.30 -13.07
C ARG A 109 16.49 -7.54 -11.84
N ILE A 110 15.56 -6.95 -11.12
CA ILE A 110 15.80 -6.30 -9.82
C ILE A 110 15.30 -7.26 -8.75
N ALA A 111 15.88 -7.19 -7.55
CA ALA A 111 15.42 -8.01 -6.44
C ALA A 111 13.93 -7.72 -6.12
N ALA A 112 13.17 -8.78 -5.89
CA ALA A 112 11.78 -8.67 -5.49
C ALA A 112 11.67 -8.22 -4.02
N HIS A 113 10.54 -7.61 -3.70
CA HIS A 113 10.16 -7.19 -2.36
C HIS A 113 10.06 -8.37 -1.40
N GLY A 114 10.61 -8.19 -0.20
CA GLY A 114 10.87 -9.26 0.77
C GLY A 114 9.63 -9.93 1.40
N LEU A 115 8.43 -9.35 1.27
CA LEU A 115 7.20 -9.94 1.82
C LEU A 115 6.85 -11.28 1.17
N ASN A 116 6.78 -11.33 -0.18
CA ASN A 116 6.29 -12.50 -0.92
C ASN A 116 7.22 -12.95 -2.06
N GLY A 117 8.36 -12.27 -2.29
CA GLY A 117 9.40 -12.71 -3.22
C GLY A 117 9.07 -12.65 -4.72
N GLY A 118 7.85 -12.23 -5.10
CA GLY A 118 7.39 -12.26 -6.49
C GLY A 118 7.11 -10.91 -7.14
N VAL A 119 7.37 -9.78 -6.47
CA VAL A 119 6.94 -8.44 -6.92
C VAL A 119 8.04 -7.43 -6.67
N VAL A 120 8.35 -6.55 -7.62
CA VAL A 120 9.34 -5.48 -7.44
C VAL A 120 8.67 -4.24 -6.87
N ASP A 121 9.29 -3.64 -5.85
CA ASP A 121 8.88 -2.34 -5.34
C ASP A 121 9.37 -1.21 -6.23
N LEU A 122 8.47 -0.48 -6.87
CA LEU A 122 8.78 0.66 -7.72
C LEU A 122 9.46 1.80 -6.95
N GLY A 123 9.29 1.86 -5.63
CA GLY A 123 10.01 2.79 -4.75
C GLY A 123 11.53 2.60 -4.78
N SER A 124 12.00 1.39 -5.12
CA SER A 124 13.43 1.06 -5.25
C SER A 124 14.07 1.60 -6.53
N ILE A 125 13.28 2.10 -7.49
CA ILE A 125 13.77 2.54 -8.79
C ILE A 125 14.40 3.94 -8.68
N PRO A 126 15.68 4.11 -9.05
CA PRO A 126 16.40 5.37 -8.94
C PRO A 126 16.10 6.28 -10.15
N MET A 127 14.92 6.91 -10.17
CA MET A 127 14.46 7.72 -11.31
C MET A 127 15.43 8.83 -11.75
N SER A 128 16.27 9.38 -10.88
CA SER A 128 17.30 10.37 -11.24
C SER A 128 18.42 9.80 -12.11
N ALA A 129 18.68 8.49 -12.04
CA ALA A 129 19.68 7.81 -12.86
C ALA A 129 19.08 7.25 -14.16
N VAL A 130 17.76 7.25 -14.29
CA VAL A 130 17.02 6.72 -15.45
C VAL A 130 17.02 7.76 -16.56
N ASP A 131 17.22 7.29 -17.78
CA ASP A 131 17.18 8.07 -19.01
C ASP A 131 15.81 7.97 -19.69
N ARG A 132 15.34 6.73 -19.83
CA ARG A 132 14.04 6.41 -20.42
C ARG A 132 13.47 5.12 -19.83
N ILE A 133 12.19 4.93 -20.04
CA ILE A 133 11.43 3.75 -19.64
C ILE A 133 10.85 3.10 -20.89
N GLU A 134 11.03 1.79 -21.01
CA GLU A 134 10.50 1.00 -22.11
C GLU A 134 9.43 0.05 -21.56
N VAL A 135 8.21 0.16 -22.08
CA VAL A 135 7.08 -0.67 -21.68
C VAL A 135 6.69 -1.57 -22.85
N LEU A 136 7.00 -2.86 -22.73
CA LEU A 136 6.54 -3.90 -23.64
C LEU A 136 5.18 -4.42 -23.13
N LYS A 137 4.13 -4.14 -23.89
CA LYS A 137 2.74 -4.47 -23.55
C LYS A 137 2.34 -5.91 -23.90
N ASP A 138 3.24 -6.63 -24.56
CA ASP A 138 3.06 -8.02 -24.95
C ASP A 138 3.72 -8.97 -23.95
N GLY A 139 3.20 -10.20 -23.87
CA GLY A 139 3.78 -11.25 -23.03
C GLY A 139 5.15 -11.65 -23.56
N ALA A 140 6.19 -11.58 -22.72
CA ALA A 140 7.57 -11.82 -23.12
C ALA A 140 8.22 -12.99 -22.37
N SER A 141 7.39 -13.95 -21.92
CA SER A 141 7.86 -15.05 -21.07
C SER A 141 8.88 -15.97 -21.74
N ALA A 142 8.88 -16.05 -23.07
CA ALA A 142 9.88 -16.80 -23.83
C ALA A 142 11.29 -16.19 -23.78
N ILE A 143 11.38 -14.86 -23.58
CA ILE A 143 12.66 -14.13 -23.54
C ILE A 143 13.10 -13.94 -22.09
N TYR A 144 12.16 -13.58 -21.21
CA TYR A 144 12.50 -13.13 -19.86
C TYR A 144 12.00 -14.05 -18.72
N GLY A 145 11.28 -15.13 -19.02
CA GLY A 145 10.76 -16.10 -18.05
C GLY A 145 9.34 -15.83 -17.56
N THR A 146 8.87 -16.64 -16.61
CA THR A 146 7.45 -16.76 -16.22
C THR A 146 6.78 -15.47 -15.73
N ASP A 147 7.53 -14.50 -15.24
CA ASP A 147 6.98 -13.27 -14.65
C ASP A 147 6.57 -12.22 -15.70
N ALA A 148 6.83 -12.47 -16.99
CA ALA A 148 6.56 -11.54 -18.08
C ALA A 148 5.25 -11.84 -18.84
N ILE A 149 4.20 -12.31 -18.15
CA ILE A 149 2.91 -12.66 -18.77
C ILE A 149 2.09 -11.40 -19.11
N GLY A 150 2.01 -10.44 -18.19
CA GLY A 150 1.29 -9.18 -18.35
C GLY A 150 2.07 -8.12 -19.12
N GLY A 151 3.39 -8.25 -19.18
CA GLY A 151 4.30 -7.37 -19.92
C GLY A 151 5.65 -7.19 -19.24
N VAL A 152 6.48 -6.30 -19.81
CA VAL A 152 7.81 -5.95 -19.29
C VAL A 152 7.95 -4.44 -19.19
N ILE A 153 8.51 -3.96 -18.09
CA ILE A 153 8.90 -2.57 -17.89
C ILE A 153 10.40 -2.54 -17.65
N ASN A 154 11.14 -1.85 -18.50
CA ASN A 154 12.59 -1.72 -18.39
C ASN A 154 12.99 -0.27 -18.18
N PHE A 155 13.61 0.02 -17.05
CA PHE A 155 14.20 1.31 -16.73
C PHE A 155 15.63 1.34 -17.28
N ILE A 156 15.92 2.24 -18.21
CA ILE A 156 17.25 2.35 -18.82
C ILE A 156 18.04 3.45 -18.12
N LEU A 157 19.23 3.12 -17.61
CA LEU A 157 20.11 4.10 -16.96
C LEU A 157 20.82 5.01 -17.97
N LYS A 158 21.10 6.25 -17.55
CA LYS A 158 21.89 7.21 -18.34
C LYS A 158 23.28 6.64 -18.67
N LYS A 159 23.76 6.87 -19.89
CA LYS A 159 25.06 6.33 -20.40
C LYS A 159 26.18 7.37 -20.49
N ASN A 160 25.86 8.62 -20.83
CA ASN A 160 26.82 9.70 -21.05
C ASN A 160 26.46 10.95 -20.23
N TYR A 161 26.02 10.75 -18.98
CA TYR A 161 25.63 11.87 -18.13
C TYR A 161 26.86 12.65 -17.69
N GLN A 162 26.81 13.97 -17.86
CA GLN A 162 27.87 14.90 -17.50
C GLN A 162 27.28 16.07 -16.73
N GLY A 163 27.89 16.41 -15.61
CA GLY A 163 27.46 17.51 -14.75
C GLY A 163 26.93 17.02 -13.40
N LEU A 164 26.36 17.97 -12.65
CA LEU A 164 25.80 17.77 -11.32
C LEU A 164 24.42 18.40 -11.29
N GLU A 165 23.40 17.61 -10.96
CA GLU A 165 22.03 18.07 -10.77
C GLU A 165 21.57 17.68 -9.36
N THR A 166 20.95 18.64 -8.67
CA THR A 166 20.31 18.44 -7.37
C THR A 166 18.87 18.87 -7.48
N GLU A 167 17.96 18.01 -7.06
CA GLU A 167 16.52 18.26 -7.04
C GLU A 167 16.02 18.17 -5.60
N ALA A 168 15.23 19.14 -5.17
CA ALA A 168 14.47 19.08 -3.93
C ALA A 168 12.99 19.31 -4.27
N PHE A 169 12.13 18.50 -3.69
CA PHE A 169 10.69 18.56 -3.89
C PHE A 169 9.99 18.43 -2.54
N THR A 170 8.94 19.22 -2.35
CA THR A 170 8.05 19.10 -1.19
C THR A 170 6.60 19.25 -1.67
N ASP A 171 5.72 18.38 -1.21
CA ASP A 171 4.28 18.44 -1.42
C ASP A 171 3.60 18.57 -0.07
N VAL A 172 2.86 19.66 0.10
CA VAL A 172 2.09 19.96 1.29
C VAL A 172 0.62 19.99 0.95
N THR A 173 -0.14 19.15 1.65
CA THR A 173 -1.58 19.09 1.45
C THR A 173 -2.26 20.35 1.98
N GLN A 174 -3.36 20.75 1.32
CA GLN A 174 -4.09 21.99 1.64
C GLN A 174 -4.63 22.02 3.09
N ALA A 175 -4.98 20.85 3.64
CA ALA A 175 -5.46 20.69 5.02
C ALA A 175 -4.33 20.33 6.01
N GLY A 176 -3.07 20.32 5.57
CA GLY A 176 -1.92 19.88 6.37
C GLY A 176 -1.82 18.37 6.56
N GLY A 177 -0.68 17.93 7.09
CA GLY A 177 -0.35 16.51 7.26
C GLY A 177 -0.04 15.79 5.93
N GLY A 178 0.50 14.58 6.01
CA GLY A 178 0.81 13.76 4.83
C GLY A 178 1.87 14.35 3.90
N ARG A 179 2.74 15.24 4.38
CA ARG A 179 3.77 15.89 3.55
C ARG A 179 4.64 14.86 2.85
N ILE A 180 5.01 15.13 1.60
CA ILE A 180 5.94 14.31 0.82
C ILE A 180 7.18 15.14 0.53
N ASP A 181 8.34 14.66 0.96
CA ASP A 181 9.62 15.32 0.75
C ASP A 181 10.52 14.43 -0.11
N ARG A 182 11.20 14.98 -1.11
CA ARG A 182 12.17 14.24 -1.94
C ARG A 182 13.43 15.07 -2.17
N VAL A 183 14.58 14.41 -2.10
CA VAL A 183 15.88 14.99 -2.43
C VAL A 183 16.62 14.02 -3.32
N LYS A 184 17.17 14.52 -4.43
CA LYS A 184 17.97 13.74 -5.36
C LYS A 184 19.23 14.50 -5.71
N VAL A 185 20.32 13.77 -5.86
CA VAL A 185 21.61 14.29 -6.34
C VAL A 185 22.12 13.31 -7.38
N VAL A 186 22.41 13.79 -8.58
CA VAL A 186 23.00 13.00 -9.65
C VAL A 186 24.22 13.72 -10.22
N GLY A 187 25.34 13.02 -10.24
CA GLY A 187 26.61 13.52 -10.74
C GLY A 187 27.17 12.55 -11.77
N GLY A 188 27.76 13.08 -12.84
CA GLY A 188 28.52 12.28 -13.78
C GLY A 188 29.60 13.07 -14.49
N PHE A 189 30.59 12.35 -14.98
CA PHE A 189 31.71 12.94 -15.70
C PHE A 189 32.29 11.95 -16.72
N GLY A 190 32.96 12.52 -17.72
CA GLY A 190 33.44 11.78 -18.89
C GLY A 190 32.33 11.52 -19.90
N ASN A 191 32.69 11.51 -21.16
CA ASN A 191 31.86 11.10 -22.27
C ASN A 191 32.43 9.81 -22.86
N LEU A 192 31.63 8.75 -22.88
CA LEU A 192 32.07 7.43 -23.34
C LEU A 192 32.49 7.45 -24.81
N ASP A 193 31.96 8.37 -25.62
CA ASP A 193 32.28 8.52 -27.04
C ASP A 193 33.49 9.40 -27.33
N GLN A 194 33.74 10.42 -26.51
CA GLN A 194 34.86 11.35 -26.70
C GLN A 194 36.07 11.00 -25.84
N ASP A 195 35.84 10.68 -24.56
CA ASP A 195 36.89 10.45 -23.56
C ASP A 195 37.19 8.96 -23.35
N GLY A 196 36.34 8.07 -23.87
CA GLY A 196 36.45 6.63 -23.68
C GLY A 196 36.01 6.14 -22.30
N PHE A 197 35.41 6.99 -21.47
CA PHE A 197 34.82 6.56 -20.20
C PHE A 197 33.61 7.43 -19.80
N ASN A 198 32.74 6.89 -18.96
CA ASN A 198 31.71 7.65 -18.24
C ASN A 198 31.54 7.07 -16.84
N MET A 199 31.40 7.98 -15.87
CA MET A 199 31.06 7.65 -14.50
C MET A 199 29.77 8.36 -14.13
N LEU A 200 28.86 7.65 -13.47
CA LEU A 200 27.57 8.15 -13.00
C LEU A 200 27.39 7.73 -11.54
N VAL A 201 26.99 8.67 -10.69
CA VAL A 201 26.54 8.43 -9.33
C VAL A 201 25.22 9.15 -9.12
N SER A 202 24.24 8.46 -8.55
CA SER A 202 22.94 9.03 -8.21
C SER A 202 22.54 8.58 -6.82
N LEU A 203 22.16 9.52 -5.98
CA LEU A 203 21.57 9.29 -4.67
C LEU A 203 20.20 9.95 -4.63
N GLY A 204 19.18 9.22 -4.18
CA GLY A 204 17.83 9.74 -4.00
C GLY A 204 17.28 9.31 -2.65
N ARG A 205 16.56 10.22 -1.98
CA ARG A 205 15.77 9.93 -0.80
C ARG A 205 14.39 10.54 -0.95
N SER A 206 13.36 9.76 -0.68
CA SER A 206 11.97 10.21 -0.63
C SER A 206 11.35 9.79 0.70
N GLN A 207 10.51 10.65 1.26
CA GLN A 207 9.79 10.41 2.50
C GLN A 207 8.35 10.87 2.33
N ASN A 208 7.42 9.94 2.43
CA ASN A 208 5.99 10.19 2.55
C ASN A 208 5.65 10.14 4.03
N GLN A 209 5.08 11.21 4.58
CA GLN A 209 4.60 11.21 5.96
C GLN A 209 3.25 10.52 6.07
N MET A 210 2.96 9.99 7.25
CA MET A 210 1.65 9.40 7.52
C MET A 210 0.55 10.47 7.39
N LEU A 211 -0.53 10.12 6.69
CA LEU A 211 -1.77 10.88 6.68
C LEU A 211 -2.88 10.04 7.30
N ARG A 212 -3.43 10.49 8.42
CA ARG A 212 -4.56 9.82 9.09
C ARG A 212 -5.91 10.37 8.64
N GLY A 213 -6.93 9.53 8.69
CA GLY A 213 -8.31 9.89 8.35
C GLY A 213 -8.84 11.04 9.19
N ASP A 214 -8.54 11.05 10.49
CA ASP A 214 -8.88 12.14 11.41
C ASP A 214 -8.30 13.52 11.05
N GLN A 215 -7.31 13.60 10.14
CA GLN A 215 -6.78 14.85 9.59
C GLN A 215 -7.59 15.37 8.39
N ARG A 216 -8.67 14.70 8.01
CA ARG A 216 -9.51 15.06 6.86
C ARG A 216 -10.96 15.17 7.29
N SER A 217 -11.52 16.37 7.20
CA SER A 217 -12.91 16.65 7.60
C SER A 217 -13.95 15.85 6.83
N PHE A 218 -13.65 15.47 5.58
CA PHE A 218 -14.53 14.60 4.78
C PHE A 218 -14.50 13.14 5.21
N VAL A 219 -13.51 12.72 6.00
CA VAL A 219 -13.45 11.38 6.58
C VAL A 219 -14.22 11.40 7.90
N ASN A 220 -15.53 11.34 7.76
CA ASN A 220 -16.46 11.10 8.85
C ASN A 220 -17.48 10.08 8.35
N THR A 221 -17.59 8.95 9.04
CA THR A 221 -18.47 7.86 8.61
C THR A 221 -19.86 7.92 9.24
N PHE A 222 -20.09 8.84 10.18
CA PHE A 222 -21.39 9.15 10.77
C PHE A 222 -22.14 10.22 9.97
N GLN A 223 -22.64 9.86 8.78
CA GLN A 223 -23.40 10.76 7.89
C GLN A 223 -24.78 10.15 7.54
N PRO A 224 -25.66 9.94 8.53
CA PRO A 224 -26.93 9.22 8.35
C PRO A 224 -27.83 9.87 7.28
N ASN A 225 -27.84 11.21 7.20
CA ASN A 225 -28.59 11.96 6.18
C ASN A 225 -28.11 11.68 4.74
N ARG A 226 -26.93 11.09 4.55
CA ARG A 226 -26.37 10.69 3.26
C ARG A 226 -26.41 9.18 3.03
N GLY A 227 -27.10 8.43 3.91
CA GLY A 227 -27.14 6.97 3.87
C GLY A 227 -25.79 6.31 4.18
N LEU A 228 -24.89 7.00 4.89
CA LEU A 228 -23.60 6.49 5.30
C LEU A 228 -23.54 6.45 6.83
N SER A 229 -23.41 5.26 7.41
CA SER A 229 -23.15 5.07 8.84
C SER A 229 -22.17 3.93 9.05
N VAL A 230 -21.56 3.84 10.21
CA VAL A 230 -20.63 2.75 10.56
C VAL A 230 -21.37 1.52 11.03
N ASP A 231 -21.11 0.39 10.37
CA ASP A 231 -21.46 -0.95 10.88
C ASP A 231 -20.35 -1.57 11.76
N THR A 232 -19.34 -0.78 12.14
CA THR A 232 -18.19 -1.28 12.88
C THR A 232 -18.39 -1.09 14.38
N ARG A 233 -18.37 -2.20 15.12
CA ARG A 233 -18.49 -2.23 16.60
C ARG A 233 -17.10 -2.34 17.25
N GLY A 234 -17.07 -2.49 18.58
CA GLY A 234 -15.81 -2.57 19.33
C GLY A 234 -15.20 -1.21 19.51
N ALA A 235 -15.83 -0.44 20.39
CA ALA A 235 -15.48 0.93 20.68
C ALA A 235 -14.55 1.01 21.92
N PRO A 236 -13.85 2.14 22.14
CA PRO A 236 -13.05 2.39 23.34
C PRO A 236 -13.82 2.19 24.65
N PHE A 237 -15.13 2.45 24.64
CA PHE A 237 -16.03 2.07 25.72
C PHE A 237 -16.80 0.83 25.34
N ALA A 238 -16.69 -0.19 26.19
CA ALA A 238 -17.15 -1.52 25.89
C ALA A 238 -18.67 -1.57 25.66
N THR A 239 -19.07 -2.25 24.58
CA THR A 239 -20.45 -2.69 24.42
C THR A 239 -20.57 -4.06 25.08
N THR A 240 -21.61 -4.28 25.87
CA THR A 240 -21.90 -5.56 26.52
C THR A 240 -22.75 -6.43 25.60
N PHE A 241 -22.55 -7.75 25.61
CA PHE A 241 -23.27 -8.69 24.72
C PHE A 241 -23.76 -9.90 25.49
N ALA A 242 -24.83 -10.53 25.02
CA ALA A 242 -25.23 -11.85 25.51
C ALA A 242 -24.54 -12.93 24.65
N ILE A 243 -23.87 -13.89 25.29
CA ILE A 243 -23.20 -15.02 24.62
C ILE A 243 -23.69 -16.34 25.19
N ASN A 244 -23.86 -17.37 24.35
CA ASN A 244 -24.41 -18.67 24.78
C ASN A 244 -23.47 -19.47 25.68
N SER A 245 -22.17 -19.23 25.59
CA SER A 245 -21.14 -20.06 26.22
C SER A 245 -21.00 -19.84 27.72
N ILE A 246 -21.49 -18.71 28.25
CA ILE A 246 -21.54 -18.40 29.69
C ILE A 246 -22.82 -17.66 30.06
N TYR A 247 -23.26 -17.85 31.30
CA TYR A 247 -24.23 -16.95 31.91
C TYR A 247 -23.54 -15.61 32.24
N ASN A 248 -24.13 -14.50 31.84
CA ASN A 248 -23.52 -13.17 31.90
C ASN A 248 -24.58 -12.08 32.15
N ALA A 249 -24.12 -10.85 32.36
CA ALA A 249 -24.92 -9.67 32.66
C ALA A 249 -26.12 -9.44 31.72
N LEU A 250 -26.02 -9.76 30.43
CA LEU A 250 -27.11 -9.60 29.45
C LEU A 250 -27.92 -10.89 29.20
N SER A 251 -27.67 -11.97 29.94
CA SER A 251 -28.48 -13.19 29.81
C SER A 251 -29.92 -12.90 30.19
N ARG A 252 -30.88 -13.27 29.33
CA ARG A 252 -32.29 -12.92 29.53
C ARG A 252 -32.92 -13.72 30.68
N ASP A 253 -32.58 -15.00 30.77
CA ASP A 253 -33.23 -15.95 31.67
C ASP A 253 -32.24 -16.45 32.72
N ASN A 254 -32.49 -16.11 34.00
CA ASN A 254 -31.68 -16.51 35.17
C ASN A 254 -31.76 -18.02 35.50
N LEU A 255 -32.50 -18.83 34.72
CA LEU A 255 -32.91 -20.18 35.13
C LEU A 255 -32.76 -21.27 34.06
N SER A 256 -32.32 -20.98 32.83
CA SER A 256 -32.03 -22.04 31.84
C SER A 256 -31.01 -21.64 30.78
N ASN A 257 -30.36 -22.65 30.16
CA ASN A 257 -29.40 -22.46 29.06
C ASN A 257 -30.01 -21.74 27.84
N ALA A 258 -31.34 -21.68 27.70
CA ALA A 258 -32.04 -21.19 26.51
C ALA A 258 -31.97 -19.65 26.31
N GLY A 259 -31.72 -18.87 27.38
CA GLY A 259 -31.77 -17.39 27.34
C GLY A 259 -30.41 -16.67 27.26
N ARG A 260 -29.31 -17.41 27.13
CA ARG A 260 -27.94 -16.86 27.27
C ARG A 260 -27.46 -15.97 26.11
N SER A 261 -28.06 -16.10 24.91
CA SER A 261 -27.66 -15.36 23.69
C SER A 261 -28.65 -14.28 23.24
N THR A 262 -29.75 -14.05 23.96
CA THR A 262 -30.88 -13.31 23.40
C THR A 262 -30.93 -11.86 23.87
N GLY A 263 -30.29 -11.52 24.99
CA GLY A 263 -30.35 -10.18 25.57
C GLY A 263 -31.68 -9.87 26.28
N PRO A 264 -31.77 -8.77 27.06
CA PRO A 264 -33.04 -8.32 27.63
C PRO A 264 -34.05 -7.88 26.56
N THR A 265 -35.33 -7.94 26.88
CA THR A 265 -36.43 -7.38 26.06
C THR A 265 -36.50 -5.86 26.17
N ALA A 266 -37.19 -5.22 25.22
CA ALA A 266 -37.40 -3.78 25.20
C ALA A 266 -37.97 -3.22 26.52
N PRO A 267 -37.44 -2.08 27.00
CA PRO A 267 -38.02 -1.38 28.13
C PRO A 267 -39.46 -0.96 27.80
N GLY A 268 -40.43 -1.28 28.67
CA GLY A 268 -41.85 -0.96 28.45
C GLY A 268 -42.68 -2.05 27.76
N GLY A 269 -42.10 -3.20 27.42
CA GLY A 269 -42.81 -4.36 26.85
C GLY A 269 -42.55 -4.58 25.36
N GLY A 270 -42.88 -5.78 24.86
CA GLY A 270 -42.68 -6.19 23.47
C GLY A 270 -41.79 -7.43 23.31
N THR A 271 -41.58 -7.86 22.06
CA THR A 271 -40.80 -9.06 21.70
C THR A 271 -39.37 -8.76 21.25
N GLN A 272 -39.04 -7.49 20.96
CA GLN A 272 -37.70 -7.10 20.55
C GLN A 272 -36.70 -7.29 21.70
N THR A 273 -35.61 -7.99 21.44
CA THR A 273 -34.49 -8.16 22.37
C THR A 273 -33.22 -7.47 21.88
N PHE A 274 -32.33 -7.15 22.82
CA PHE A 274 -31.12 -6.37 22.54
C PHE A 274 -29.88 -7.15 22.94
N ASN A 275 -29.13 -7.64 21.95
CA ASN A 275 -27.97 -8.49 22.18
C ASN A 275 -26.64 -7.71 22.23
N GLY A 276 -26.68 -6.39 22.06
CA GLY A 276 -25.50 -5.51 22.16
C GLY A 276 -25.92 -4.18 22.74
N ILE A 277 -25.57 -3.91 24.00
CA ILE A 277 -25.96 -2.68 24.71
C ILE A 277 -24.71 -1.98 25.20
N ASN A 278 -24.59 -0.70 24.88
CA ASN A 278 -23.54 0.16 25.40
C ASN A 278 -24.12 1.06 26.49
N ALA A 279 -23.48 1.11 27.66
CA ALA A 279 -23.96 1.91 28.78
C ALA A 279 -24.00 3.43 28.49
N LEU A 280 -23.35 3.88 27.40
CA LEU A 280 -23.43 5.25 26.93
C LEU A 280 -24.73 5.57 26.17
N ASP A 281 -25.32 4.59 25.49
CA ASP A 281 -26.42 4.80 24.52
C ASP A 281 -27.80 4.42 25.06
N VAL A 282 -27.88 3.92 26.29
CA VAL A 282 -29.15 3.64 26.96
C VAL A 282 -29.86 4.94 27.37
N PRO A 283 -31.19 4.92 27.63
CA PRO A 283 -31.90 6.08 28.17
C PRO A 283 -31.22 6.64 29.43
N GLY A 284 -30.94 7.95 29.46
CA GLY A 284 -30.19 8.59 30.55
C GLY A 284 -28.67 8.30 30.55
N GLY A 285 -28.15 7.69 29.48
CA GLY A 285 -26.74 7.65 29.13
C GLY A 285 -26.25 9.00 28.60
N ILE A 286 -24.93 9.16 28.57
CA ILE A 286 -24.29 10.41 28.11
C ILE A 286 -24.14 10.49 26.58
N GLY A 287 -24.53 9.42 25.86
CA GLY A 287 -24.44 9.27 24.41
C GLY A 287 -23.09 8.71 23.96
N CYS A 288 -23.09 7.92 22.87
CA CYS A 288 -21.86 7.37 22.29
C CYS A 288 -20.85 8.44 21.87
N ASN A 289 -21.32 9.63 21.45
CA ASN A 289 -20.48 10.75 21.02
C ASN A 289 -19.66 11.37 22.16
N ALA A 290 -19.89 10.97 23.43
CA ALA A 290 -19.11 11.44 24.57
C ALA A 290 -17.66 10.97 24.54
N ILE A 291 -17.32 10.03 23.66
CA ILE A 291 -15.96 9.52 23.48
C ILE A 291 -15.56 9.76 22.02
N ASP A 292 -14.37 10.34 21.81
CA ASP A 292 -13.90 10.62 20.46
C ASP A 292 -13.78 9.33 19.62
N GLY A 293 -14.15 9.44 18.35
CA GLY A 293 -14.20 8.33 17.39
C GLY A 293 -15.39 7.38 17.59
N MET A 294 -16.30 7.66 18.53
CA MET A 294 -17.52 6.89 18.74
C MET A 294 -18.77 7.65 18.28
N GLY A 295 -19.81 6.89 17.95
CA GLY A 295 -21.15 7.41 17.65
C GLY A 295 -22.20 6.33 17.81
N ALA A 296 -23.47 6.74 17.83
CA ALA A 296 -24.59 5.80 17.94
C ALA A 296 -24.61 4.87 16.73
N TYR A 297 -24.92 3.59 16.94
CA TYR A 297 -25.11 2.65 15.85
C TYR A 297 -26.43 2.96 15.15
N ASP A 298 -26.40 3.08 13.82
CA ASP A 298 -27.60 3.41 13.04
C ASP A 298 -28.40 2.14 12.74
N GLU A 299 -29.24 1.74 13.69
CA GLU A 299 -30.04 0.53 13.62
C GLU A 299 -31.11 0.58 12.52
N VAL A 300 -31.52 1.78 12.10
CA VAL A 300 -32.53 1.97 11.06
C VAL A 300 -31.89 1.80 9.69
N LEU A 301 -30.77 2.48 9.42
CA LEU A 301 -30.05 2.38 8.16
C LEU A 301 -29.57 0.95 7.89
N TRP A 302 -29.13 0.24 8.93
CA TRP A 302 -28.67 -1.16 8.84
C TRP A 302 -29.77 -2.20 9.03
N ALA A 303 -31.04 -1.78 9.19
CA ALA A 303 -32.19 -2.65 9.45
C ALA A 303 -31.94 -3.66 10.59
N SER A 304 -31.27 -3.21 11.66
CA SER A 304 -30.81 -4.04 12.78
C SER A 304 -31.37 -3.54 14.12
N PRO A 305 -32.71 -3.58 14.34
CA PRO A 305 -33.35 -2.98 15.52
C PRO A 305 -32.83 -3.51 16.85
N ALA A 306 -32.27 -4.72 16.89
CA ALA A 306 -31.64 -5.31 18.07
C ALA A 306 -30.34 -4.61 18.51
N ALA A 307 -29.79 -3.72 17.69
CA ALA A 307 -28.56 -2.97 17.93
C ALA A 307 -28.80 -1.49 18.30
N LYS A 308 -30.06 -1.10 18.54
CA LYS A 308 -30.47 0.28 18.88
C LYS A 308 -29.64 0.97 19.96
N TYR A 309 -29.17 0.22 20.95
CA TYR A 309 -28.40 0.76 22.08
C TYR A 309 -26.89 0.47 21.93
N GLY A 310 -26.43 0.19 20.72
CA GLY A 310 -25.03 -0.08 20.43
C GLY A 310 -24.28 1.20 20.08
N CYS A 311 -22.99 1.26 20.44
CA CYS A 311 -22.10 2.27 19.87
C CYS A 311 -21.25 1.67 18.75
N ALA A 312 -20.98 2.50 17.76
CA ALA A 312 -20.09 2.20 16.66
C ALA A 312 -18.77 2.99 16.79
N TRP A 313 -17.74 2.53 16.07
CA TRP A 313 -16.42 3.13 16.01
C TRP A 313 -16.12 3.62 14.60
N ASP A 314 -15.62 4.84 14.46
CA ASP A 314 -15.23 5.44 13.18
C ASP A 314 -13.90 4.87 12.68
N THR A 315 -13.98 3.71 12.02
CA THR A 315 -12.82 3.09 11.38
C THR A 315 -12.26 3.94 10.25
N GLY A 316 -13.08 4.79 9.60
CA GLY A 316 -12.64 5.72 8.58
C GLY A 316 -11.68 6.77 9.14
N ARG A 317 -12.05 7.43 10.25
CA ARG A 317 -11.16 8.38 10.95
C ARG A 317 -9.90 7.71 11.48
N ALA A 318 -9.99 6.47 11.92
CA ALA A 318 -8.85 5.70 12.41
C ALA A 318 -7.92 5.17 11.30
N ALA A 319 -8.37 5.16 10.04
CA ALA A 319 -7.58 4.65 8.92
C ALA A 319 -6.40 5.57 8.59
N VAL A 320 -5.32 4.97 8.10
CA VAL A 320 -4.20 5.68 7.51
C VAL A 320 -4.43 5.79 6.00
N LEU A 321 -4.70 7.01 5.52
CA LEU A 321 -4.96 7.33 4.12
C LEU A 321 -3.68 7.30 3.27
N GLN A 322 -2.57 7.76 3.84
CA GLN A 322 -1.22 7.67 3.25
C GLN A 322 -0.30 6.98 4.24
N GLN A 323 0.23 5.83 3.85
CA GLN A 323 1.19 5.11 4.67
C GLN A 323 2.52 5.89 4.72
N PRO A 324 3.19 5.95 5.88
CA PRO A 324 4.56 6.44 5.93
C PRO A 324 5.47 5.49 5.15
N VAL A 325 6.16 6.02 4.15
CA VAL A 325 7.11 5.28 3.31
C VAL A 325 8.36 6.13 3.12
N THR A 326 9.53 5.54 3.34
CA THR A 326 10.82 6.16 3.07
C THR A 326 11.61 5.27 2.11
N ASN A 327 11.97 5.82 0.95
CA ASN A 327 12.81 5.12 -0.02
C ASN A 327 14.14 5.85 -0.17
N THR A 328 15.24 5.11 -0.09
CA THR A 328 16.60 5.60 -0.34
C THR A 328 17.26 4.75 -1.40
N ASN A 329 17.68 5.36 -2.50
CA ASN A 329 18.23 4.67 -3.65
C ASN A 329 19.63 5.22 -3.99
N LEU A 330 20.57 4.33 -4.28
CA LEU A 330 21.92 4.62 -4.74
C LEU A 330 22.17 3.88 -6.05
N VAL A 331 22.67 4.60 -7.05
CA VAL A 331 23.27 4.03 -8.26
C VAL A 331 24.68 4.55 -8.39
N ALA A 332 25.63 3.65 -8.61
CA ALA A 332 26.95 4.00 -9.09
C ALA A 332 27.25 3.14 -10.32
N LYS A 333 27.66 3.76 -11.41
CA LYS A 333 27.97 3.09 -12.67
C LYS A 333 29.24 3.69 -13.25
N GLY A 334 30.16 2.82 -13.66
CA GLY A 334 31.32 3.17 -14.45
C GLY A 334 31.32 2.38 -15.75
N THR A 335 31.70 3.01 -16.85
CA THR A 335 31.86 2.35 -18.14
C THR A 335 33.12 2.90 -18.82
N PHE A 336 33.95 2.01 -19.34
CA PHE A 336 35.23 2.32 -19.97
C PHE A 336 35.31 1.60 -21.32
N LYS A 337 35.79 2.29 -22.35
CA LYS A 337 36.18 1.70 -23.63
C LYS A 337 37.61 1.18 -23.54
N LEU A 338 37.79 -0.08 -23.92
CA LEU A 338 39.09 -0.73 -24.11
C LEU A 338 39.16 -1.21 -25.57
N GLY A 339 39.63 -0.35 -26.46
CA GLY A 339 39.61 -0.61 -27.90
C GLY A 339 38.18 -0.73 -28.43
N ALA A 340 37.85 -1.87 -29.06
CA ALA A 340 36.49 -2.17 -29.53
C ALA A 340 35.55 -2.68 -28.43
N HIS A 341 36.08 -2.93 -27.22
CA HIS A 341 35.32 -3.43 -26.09
C HIS A 341 34.89 -2.31 -25.14
N GLN A 342 33.83 -2.55 -24.39
CA GLN A 342 33.37 -1.75 -23.28
C GLN A 342 33.36 -2.61 -22.03
N VAL A 343 34.00 -2.15 -20.97
CA VAL A 343 33.93 -2.77 -19.63
C VAL A 343 33.11 -1.86 -18.75
N PHE A 344 32.23 -2.43 -17.94
CA PHE A 344 31.39 -1.67 -17.03
C PHE A 344 31.30 -2.34 -15.66
N ALA A 345 31.09 -1.49 -14.67
CA ALA A 345 30.73 -1.88 -13.32
C ALA A 345 29.49 -1.08 -12.89
N GLU A 346 28.54 -1.74 -12.26
CA GLU A 346 27.28 -1.15 -11.81
C GLU A 346 26.98 -1.64 -10.39
N LEU A 347 26.67 -0.70 -9.50
CA LEU A 347 26.14 -0.92 -8.17
C LEU A 347 24.78 -0.21 -8.10
N VAL A 348 23.74 -0.96 -7.74
CA VAL A 348 22.42 -0.43 -7.46
C VAL A 348 22.03 -0.92 -6.08
N SER A 349 21.71 0.00 -5.18
CA SER A 349 21.24 -0.31 -3.84
C SER A 349 20.00 0.50 -3.52
N ALA A 350 19.02 -0.13 -2.90
CA ALA A 350 17.79 0.53 -2.48
C ALA A 350 17.35 0.01 -1.12
N LYS A 351 16.90 0.93 -0.28
CA LYS A 351 16.26 0.68 1.01
C LYS A 351 14.88 1.29 1.00
N ALA A 352 13.86 0.46 1.16
CA ALA A 352 12.47 0.87 1.34
C ALA A 352 12.03 0.54 2.77
N GLU A 353 11.54 1.54 3.48
CA GLU A 353 11.02 1.43 4.84
C GLU A 353 9.58 1.90 4.83
N SER A 354 8.66 1.05 5.25
CA SER A 354 7.25 1.37 5.32
C SER A 354 6.66 0.87 6.63
N ALA A 355 5.66 1.59 7.11
CA ALA A 355 4.90 1.16 8.27
C ALA A 355 3.41 1.24 7.96
N LYS A 356 2.69 0.17 8.26
CA LYS A 356 1.24 0.11 8.09
C LYS A 356 0.58 0.08 9.45
N SER A 357 -0.14 1.15 9.78
CA SER A 357 -0.84 1.28 11.06
C SER A 357 -2.34 0.99 10.89
N PHE A 358 -2.87 0.19 11.81
CA PHE A 358 -4.28 -0.10 11.96
C PHE A 358 -4.75 0.39 13.32
N SER A 359 -6.05 0.62 13.48
CA SER A 359 -6.60 0.99 14.77
C SER A 359 -6.31 -0.08 15.84
N PRO A 360 -6.39 0.30 17.14
CA PRO A 360 -6.09 -0.60 18.24
C PRO A 360 -6.93 -1.88 18.21
N ASN A 361 -6.41 -2.97 18.74
CA ASN A 361 -7.09 -4.26 18.59
C ASN A 361 -8.48 -4.26 19.24
N GLN A 362 -9.44 -4.90 18.56
CA GLN A 362 -10.73 -5.21 19.15
C GLN A 362 -10.64 -6.55 19.88
N THR A 363 -10.94 -6.51 21.17
CA THR A 363 -11.03 -7.66 22.06
C THR A 363 -12.49 -7.98 22.31
N THR A 364 -12.90 -9.23 22.09
CA THR A 364 -14.31 -9.66 22.21
C THR A 364 -14.38 -10.97 22.97
N SER A 365 -15.31 -11.08 23.92
CA SER A 365 -15.69 -12.35 24.51
C SER A 365 -16.10 -13.35 23.41
N SER A 366 -15.49 -14.53 23.40
CA SER A 366 -15.68 -15.51 22.32
C SER A 366 -16.37 -16.78 22.81
N THR A 367 -17.17 -17.37 21.93
CA THR A 367 -17.78 -18.70 22.10
C THR A 367 -16.97 -19.81 21.43
N ASN A 368 -15.97 -19.45 20.61
CA ASN A 368 -15.06 -20.38 19.94
C ASN A 368 -13.96 -20.84 20.91
N THR A 369 -13.89 -22.13 21.20
CA THR A 369 -12.91 -22.76 22.10
C THR A 369 -11.46 -22.64 21.64
N ALA A 370 -11.21 -22.40 20.35
CA ALA A 370 -9.88 -22.13 19.82
C ALA A 370 -9.46 -20.65 19.97
N SER A 371 -10.36 -19.76 20.38
CA SER A 371 -10.05 -18.35 20.59
C SER A 371 -9.31 -18.16 21.91
N PRO A 372 -8.24 -17.34 21.98
CA PRO A 372 -7.63 -16.95 23.25
C PRO A 372 -8.58 -16.14 24.14
N PHE A 373 -9.73 -15.69 23.61
CA PHE A 373 -10.76 -14.96 24.32
C PHE A 373 -12.01 -15.82 24.63
N PHE A 374 -11.89 -17.15 24.55
CA PHE A 374 -12.97 -18.08 24.89
C PHE A 374 -13.46 -17.84 26.33
N ASN A 375 -14.77 -17.58 26.48
CA ASN A 375 -15.42 -17.29 27.78
C ASN A 375 -14.81 -16.16 28.60
N MET A 376 -13.97 -15.32 28.00
CA MET A 376 -13.42 -14.16 28.66
C MET A 376 -14.53 -13.16 28.96
N ALA A 377 -14.67 -12.76 30.22
CA ALA A 377 -15.67 -11.80 30.68
C ALA A 377 -15.08 -10.90 31.76
N TYR A 378 -15.62 -9.68 31.86
CA TYR A 378 -15.24 -8.73 32.89
C TYR A 378 -15.89 -9.15 34.22
N PRO A 379 -15.10 -9.36 35.29
CA PRO A 379 -15.61 -9.92 36.53
C PRO A 379 -16.50 -8.93 37.29
N SER A 380 -17.42 -9.45 38.09
CA SER A 380 -18.31 -8.63 38.94
C SER A 380 -17.59 -7.87 40.06
N THR A 381 -16.36 -8.27 40.36
CA THR A 381 -15.45 -7.57 41.29
C THR A 381 -14.67 -6.44 40.64
N GLY A 382 -14.77 -6.26 39.32
CA GLY A 382 -14.05 -5.22 38.59
C GLY A 382 -14.57 -3.81 38.94
N THR A 383 -13.67 -2.83 38.97
CA THR A 383 -13.96 -1.44 39.36
C THR A 383 -15.03 -0.77 38.50
N SER A 384 -15.13 -1.11 37.22
CA SER A 384 -16.12 -0.56 36.28
C SER A 384 -17.44 -1.33 36.26
N TYR A 385 -17.54 -2.47 36.95
CA TYR A 385 -18.71 -3.35 36.88
C TYR A 385 -19.96 -2.65 37.37
N LYS A 386 -19.90 -2.03 38.56
CA LYS A 386 -21.03 -1.34 39.17
C LYS A 386 -21.56 -0.23 38.26
N TYR A 387 -20.68 0.59 37.69
CA TYR A 387 -21.08 1.66 36.78
C TYR A 387 -21.85 1.13 35.57
N VAL A 388 -21.32 0.10 34.90
CA VAL A 388 -21.97 -0.49 33.72
C VAL A 388 -23.30 -1.14 34.11
N MET A 389 -23.34 -1.95 35.16
CA MET A 389 -24.55 -2.64 35.57
C MET A 389 -25.65 -1.70 36.07
N ASP A 390 -25.33 -0.65 36.83
CA ASP A 390 -26.33 0.32 37.31
C ASP A 390 -27.01 1.02 36.13
N LYS A 391 -26.25 1.37 35.07
CA LYS A 391 -26.81 1.94 33.83
C LYS A 391 -27.67 0.94 33.07
N LEU A 392 -27.21 -0.31 32.93
CA LEU A 392 -27.96 -1.37 32.26
C LEU A 392 -29.27 -1.69 33.00
N VAL A 393 -29.25 -1.84 34.31
CA VAL A 393 -30.43 -2.12 35.14
C VAL A 393 -31.40 -0.95 35.16
N GLY A 394 -30.89 0.29 35.20
CA GLY A 394 -31.73 1.48 35.09
C GLY A 394 -32.53 1.53 33.79
N ALA A 395 -31.96 1.06 32.68
CA ALA A 395 -32.64 0.96 31.38
C ALA A 395 -33.45 -0.33 31.21
N PHE A 396 -32.96 -1.45 31.76
CA PHE A 396 -33.53 -2.79 31.65
C PHE A 396 -33.67 -3.43 33.04
N PRO A 397 -34.75 -3.14 33.77
CA PRO A 397 -34.94 -3.63 35.14
C PRO A 397 -34.90 -5.15 35.29
N THR A 398 -35.19 -5.90 34.22
CA THR A 398 -35.09 -7.37 34.19
C THR A 398 -33.67 -7.89 34.46
N LEU A 399 -32.64 -7.06 34.24
CA LEU A 399 -31.25 -7.40 34.50
C LEU A 399 -30.86 -7.31 36.00
N ALA A 400 -31.73 -6.79 36.87
CA ALA A 400 -31.43 -6.65 38.30
C ALA A 400 -31.08 -7.99 38.96
N ALA A 401 -31.74 -9.07 38.54
CA ALA A 401 -31.43 -10.42 39.03
C ALA A 401 -30.00 -10.86 38.66
N ASN A 402 -29.52 -10.51 37.47
CA ASN A 402 -28.17 -10.82 37.01
C ASN A 402 -27.13 -10.01 37.79
N GLN A 403 -27.44 -8.74 38.07
CA GLN A 403 -26.60 -7.88 38.91
C GLN A 403 -26.47 -8.45 40.33
N ALA A 404 -27.59 -8.84 40.95
CA ALA A 404 -27.63 -9.43 42.29
C ALA A 404 -26.88 -10.77 42.37
N ALA A 405 -26.93 -11.57 41.30
CA ALA A 405 -26.17 -12.81 41.18
C ALA A 405 -24.67 -12.60 40.91
N GLY A 406 -24.21 -11.35 40.72
CA GLY A 406 -22.81 -11.05 40.40
C GLY A 406 -22.38 -11.60 39.04
N ALA A 407 -23.30 -11.69 38.07
CA ALA A 407 -23.02 -12.24 36.75
C ALA A 407 -21.94 -11.42 36.01
N PRO A 408 -20.90 -12.04 35.44
CA PRO A 408 -19.84 -11.31 34.76
C PRO A 408 -20.35 -10.65 33.47
N ILE A 409 -19.63 -9.66 32.96
CA ILE A 409 -20.01 -8.94 31.74
C ILE A 409 -19.23 -9.50 30.56
N ALA A 410 -19.92 -10.10 29.59
CA ALA A 410 -19.32 -10.34 28.27
C ALA A 410 -19.28 -9.02 27.48
N PHE A 411 -18.19 -8.77 26.78
CA PHE A 411 -17.91 -7.45 26.22
C PHE A 411 -17.25 -7.51 24.84
N ARG A 412 -17.37 -6.39 24.12
CA ARG A 412 -16.53 -6.03 22.98
C ARG A 412 -15.92 -4.68 23.26
N TRP A 413 -14.59 -4.63 23.26
CA TRP A 413 -13.82 -3.46 23.65
C TRP A 413 -12.65 -3.26 22.71
N ARG A 414 -12.31 -2.00 22.42
CA ARG A 414 -11.10 -1.64 21.70
C ARG A 414 -10.04 -1.18 22.67
N CYS A 415 -8.90 -1.85 22.67
CA CYS A 415 -7.81 -1.55 23.60
C CYS A 415 -7.07 -0.28 23.19
N MET A 416 -7.66 0.89 23.41
CA MET A 416 -6.99 2.17 23.15
C MET A 416 -5.64 2.31 23.89
N PRO A 417 -5.50 1.85 25.15
CA PRO A 417 -4.20 1.88 25.84
C PRO A 417 -3.14 0.95 25.21
N CYS A 418 -3.53 -0.07 24.45
CA CYS A 418 -2.59 -0.94 23.74
C CYS A 418 -1.95 -0.24 22.53
N GLY A 419 -2.47 0.93 22.12
CA GLY A 419 -2.01 1.63 20.93
C GLY A 419 -2.47 0.96 19.63
N ASN A 420 -2.10 1.60 18.51
CA ASN A 420 -2.37 1.07 17.18
C ASN A 420 -1.59 -0.22 16.93
N ARG A 421 -2.14 -1.08 16.07
CA ARG A 421 -1.41 -2.26 15.59
C ARG A 421 -0.61 -1.85 14.38
N GLU A 422 0.65 -2.23 14.33
CA GLU A 422 1.56 -1.79 13.26
C GLU A 422 2.28 -2.97 12.63
N ILE A 423 2.45 -2.90 11.31
CA ILE A 423 3.31 -3.81 10.56
C ILE A 423 4.37 -2.95 9.89
N GLU A 424 5.60 -3.04 10.38
CA GLU A 424 6.75 -2.42 9.76
C GLU A 424 7.39 -3.37 8.75
N THR A 425 7.82 -2.83 7.62
CA THR A 425 8.50 -3.60 6.58
C THR A 425 9.73 -2.82 6.14
N THR A 426 10.88 -3.47 6.17
CA THR A 426 12.13 -2.93 5.65
C THR A 426 12.65 -3.86 4.57
N SER A 427 12.79 -3.36 3.36
CA SER A 427 13.38 -4.07 2.24
C SER A 427 14.72 -3.43 1.89
N ASN A 428 15.79 -4.21 1.97
CA ASN A 428 17.11 -3.82 1.49
C ASN A 428 17.43 -4.66 0.25
N THR A 429 17.77 -3.99 -0.85
CA THR A 429 18.15 -4.65 -2.09
C THR A 429 19.47 -4.07 -2.57
N THR A 430 20.39 -4.95 -2.99
CA THR A 430 21.67 -4.54 -3.55
C THR A 430 22.02 -5.46 -4.71
N ARG A 431 22.42 -4.86 -5.83
CA ARG A 431 22.93 -5.55 -7.02
C ARG A 431 24.28 -4.96 -7.38
N THR A 432 25.27 -5.82 -7.51
CA THR A 432 26.58 -5.47 -8.07
C THR A 432 26.77 -6.27 -9.35
N LEU A 433 27.26 -5.61 -10.39
CA LEU A 433 27.50 -6.20 -11.70
C LEU A 433 28.82 -5.68 -12.25
N ILE A 434 29.61 -6.59 -12.80
CA ILE A 434 30.81 -6.27 -13.60
C ILE A 434 30.66 -7.04 -14.91
N GLY A 435 30.92 -6.38 -16.03
CA GLY A 435 30.76 -6.99 -17.33
C GLY A 435 31.64 -6.35 -18.39
N ALA A 436 31.77 -7.05 -19.51
CA ALA A 436 32.42 -6.55 -20.71
C ALA A 436 31.58 -6.91 -21.95
N GLU A 437 31.49 -6.00 -22.90
CA GLU A 437 30.81 -6.17 -24.18
C GLU A 437 31.72 -5.74 -25.33
N GLY A 438 31.73 -6.48 -26.43
CA GLY A 438 32.49 -6.14 -27.63
C GLY A 438 32.78 -7.38 -28.46
N PRO A 439 33.21 -7.19 -29.72
CA PRO A 439 33.37 -8.29 -30.67
C PRO A 439 34.47 -9.25 -30.22
N LEU A 440 34.15 -10.55 -30.17
CA LEU A 440 35.18 -11.59 -30.03
C LEU A 440 35.67 -11.90 -31.44
N GLY A 441 36.98 -11.78 -31.68
CA GLY A 441 37.55 -11.84 -33.04
C GLY A 441 37.01 -13.00 -33.91
N GLY A 442 36.83 -12.75 -35.21
CA GLY A 442 36.34 -13.76 -36.17
C GLY A 442 34.89 -13.60 -36.64
N GLY A 443 34.31 -12.40 -36.61
CA GLY A 443 32.96 -12.13 -37.11
C GLY A 443 31.84 -12.45 -36.11
N TRP A 444 32.18 -12.61 -34.82
CA TRP A 444 31.21 -12.75 -33.73
C TRP A 444 31.00 -11.39 -33.07
N ASP A 445 29.85 -10.79 -33.37
CA ASP A 445 29.41 -9.46 -32.89
C ASP A 445 28.75 -9.51 -31.51
#